data_AF-A0A1E3A561-F1
#
_entry.id   AF-A0A1E3A561-F1
#
_cell.length_a   1.000
_cell.length_b   1.000
_cell.length_c   1.000
_cell.angle_alpha   90.00
_cell.angle_beta   90.00
_cell.angle_gamma   90.00
#
_symmetry.space_group_name_H-M   'P 1'
#
loop_
_entity.id
_entity.type
_entity.pdbx_description
1 polymer ?
#
loop_
_entity_poly.entity_id
_entity_poly.type
_entity_poly.pdbx_seq_one_letter_code
_entity_poly.pdbx_strand_id
1 'polypeptide(L)'
;MKQIKLIVLVFVLMVSLTGCNNEKAGNEKNGETSVNEASEEREPAEVITFPAYEEANPEKLPFIDKVNNTPAFHVKVNLPENWGVENRKPDVENLVPGDFYSMLSIYEKDTLIGYIGFNIFDPYEDPIPEEQYYQTVYPGLRLSSVFHWDPYEAVKTTDTAETGIADIWYLEPGEIDKHPGAMADVPQQETIGILSYDKELKVFIGMAFMPGTVSREQAEAVAQSISLSAETGTAADTGTKSTLHPA
;
A
#
# COMPACT_ATOMS: atom_id res chain seq x y z
N MET A 1 4.90 -0.17 -50.58
CA MET A 1 4.52 1.21 -50.93
C MET A 1 3.19 1.57 -50.30
N LYS A 2 3.21 2.24 -49.15
CA LYS A 2 2.16 3.16 -48.69
C LYS A 2 2.80 4.03 -47.62
N GLN A 3 2.78 5.34 -47.88
CA GLN A 3 3.54 6.35 -47.17
C GLN A 3 2.69 7.04 -46.10
N ILE A 4 3.32 7.29 -44.94
CA ILE A 4 3.40 8.54 -44.16
C ILE A 4 2.04 9.12 -43.68
N LYS A 5 1.82 9.35 -42.37
CA LYS A 5 2.34 10.51 -41.62
C LYS A 5 2.54 10.22 -40.12
N LEU A 6 3.80 10.34 -39.72
CA LEU A 6 4.29 10.60 -38.37
C LEU A 6 4.06 12.09 -38.06
N ILE A 7 3.34 12.41 -36.99
CA ILE A 7 3.21 13.78 -36.48
C ILE A 7 4.12 13.87 -35.24
N VAL A 8 5.27 14.52 -35.41
CA VAL A 8 6.14 14.95 -34.33
C VAL A 8 5.78 16.40 -34.04
N LEU A 9 5.27 16.68 -32.84
CA LEU A 9 5.00 18.04 -32.37
C LEU A 9 6.23 18.52 -31.60
N VAL A 10 7.06 19.34 -32.26
CA VAL A 10 8.19 20.04 -31.63
C VAL A 10 7.69 21.42 -31.19
N PHE A 11 7.63 21.65 -29.88
CA PHE A 11 7.47 22.99 -29.32
C PHE A 11 8.85 23.63 -29.13
N VAL A 12 9.20 24.54 -30.04
CA VAL A 12 10.32 25.46 -29.88
C VAL A 12 9.81 26.69 -29.14
N LEU A 13 10.28 26.91 -27.92
CA LEU A 13 10.13 28.19 -27.24
C LEU A 13 11.45 28.96 -27.36
N MET A 14 11.44 29.98 -28.23
CA MET A 14 12.45 31.04 -28.23
C MET A 14 12.30 31.87 -26.97
N VAL A 15 13.39 32.05 -26.23
CA VAL A 15 13.55 33.21 -25.34
C VAL A 15 14.80 33.96 -25.77
N SER A 16 14.57 35.23 -26.09
CA SER A 16 15.49 36.16 -26.73
C SER A 16 16.70 36.51 -25.86
N LEU A 17 17.87 36.53 -26.50
CA LEU A 17 19.09 37.14 -25.99
C LEU A 17 18.88 38.64 -25.73
N THR A 18 19.05 39.07 -24.47
CA THR A 18 19.45 40.45 -24.17
C THR A 18 20.89 40.40 -23.69
N GLY A 19 21.81 40.80 -24.55
CA GLY A 19 23.22 40.95 -24.19
C GLY A 19 23.45 42.24 -23.41
N CYS A 20 24.36 42.19 -22.45
CA CYS A 20 25.16 43.33 -22.01
C CYS A 20 26.47 42.79 -21.44
N ASN A 21 27.58 43.09 -22.11
CA ASN A 21 28.93 42.88 -21.61
C ASN A 21 29.42 44.24 -21.07
N ASN A 22 29.85 44.32 -19.80
CA ASN A 22 30.84 45.30 -19.37
C ASN A 22 31.46 44.94 -18.01
N GLU A 23 32.79 44.87 -17.96
CA GLU A 23 33.58 44.84 -16.73
C GLU A 23 33.55 46.21 -16.03
N LYS A 24 33.30 46.25 -14.71
CA LYS A 24 34.22 46.84 -13.71
C LYS A 24 33.70 46.75 -12.27
N ALA A 25 34.66 46.40 -11.42
CA ALA A 25 34.76 46.44 -9.95
C ALA A 25 33.77 47.31 -9.13
N GLY A 26 33.38 46.77 -7.97
CA GLY A 26 33.23 47.57 -6.75
C GLY A 26 32.03 47.27 -5.85
N ASN A 27 32.35 46.68 -4.69
CA ASN A 27 31.77 46.96 -3.37
C ASN A 27 30.50 46.22 -2.87
N GLU A 28 30.57 45.91 -1.58
CA GLU A 28 29.65 45.18 -0.70
C GLU A 28 28.22 45.76 -0.62
N LYS A 29 27.21 44.89 -0.54
CA LYS A 29 26.24 44.79 0.58
C LYS A 29 25.07 43.83 0.29
N ASN A 30 24.75 43.05 1.32
CA ASN A 30 23.47 42.41 1.68
C ASN A 30 22.32 42.42 0.67
N GLY A 31 21.82 41.22 0.38
CA GLY A 31 20.46 41.00 -0.10
C GLY A 31 20.13 39.51 -0.03
N GLU A 32 19.30 39.13 0.93
CA GLU A 32 18.68 37.81 1.06
C GLU A 32 18.13 37.37 -0.30
N THR A 33 18.61 36.22 -0.80
CA THR A 33 17.90 35.49 -1.86
C THR A 33 17.08 34.42 -1.15
N SER A 34 15.80 34.73 -0.92
CA SER A 34 14.81 33.72 -0.54
C SER A 34 14.71 32.73 -1.69
N VAL A 35 15.24 31.52 -1.48
CA VAL A 35 14.98 30.41 -2.37
C VAL A 35 13.52 30.04 -2.16
N ASN A 36 12.68 30.42 -3.12
CA ASN A 36 11.30 29.93 -3.18
C ASN A 36 11.38 28.43 -3.49
N GLU A 37 11.27 27.61 -2.45
CA GLU A 37 10.86 26.22 -2.59
C GLU A 37 9.48 26.23 -3.24
N ALA A 38 9.44 25.88 -4.52
CA ALA A 38 8.21 25.45 -5.15
C ALA A 38 7.79 24.18 -4.42
N SER A 39 6.87 24.34 -3.48
CA SER A 39 6.11 23.24 -2.90
C SER A 39 5.38 22.56 -4.04
N GLU A 40 5.88 21.40 -4.46
CA GLU A 40 5.09 20.47 -5.27
C GLU A 40 3.79 20.23 -4.51
N GLU A 41 2.70 20.69 -5.10
CA GLU A 41 1.34 20.44 -4.63
C GLU A 41 1.08 18.95 -4.84
N ARG A 42 1.50 18.14 -3.85
CA ARG A 42 1.25 16.69 -3.87
C ARG A 42 -0.25 16.50 -3.69
N GLU A 43 -0.86 15.77 -4.63
CA GLU A 43 -2.20 15.22 -4.49
C GLU A 43 -2.35 14.57 -3.09
N PRO A 44 -3.51 14.75 -2.43
CA PRO A 44 -3.69 14.25 -1.07
C PRO A 44 -3.59 12.72 -1.06
N ALA A 45 -2.85 12.19 -0.08
CA ALA A 45 -2.74 10.75 0.13
C ALA A 45 -4.14 10.12 0.35
N GLU A 46 -4.38 8.97 -0.26
CA GLU A 46 -5.56 8.15 0.00
C GLU A 46 -5.46 7.61 1.45
N VAL A 47 -6.57 7.69 2.18
CA VAL A 47 -6.66 7.21 3.58
C VAL A 47 -7.70 6.11 3.66
N ILE A 48 -7.24 4.91 3.97
CA ILE A 48 -8.07 3.71 4.08
C ILE A 48 -8.18 3.35 5.56
N THR A 49 -9.39 3.12 6.06
CA THR A 49 -9.60 2.67 7.45
C THR A 49 -9.88 1.18 7.48
N PHE A 50 -9.15 0.45 8.33
CA PHE A 50 -9.37 -0.96 8.61
C PHE A 50 -9.73 -1.18 10.09
N PRO A 51 -10.55 -2.19 10.42
CA PRO A 51 -11.34 -3.01 9.49
C PRO A 51 -12.35 -2.15 8.70
N ALA A 52 -12.45 -2.36 7.39
CA ALA A 52 -13.34 -1.60 6.50
C ALA A 52 -14.81 -2.05 6.62
N TYR A 53 -14.99 -3.30 7.00
CA TYR A 53 -16.26 -3.96 7.30
C TYR A 53 -16.02 -5.18 8.21
N GLU A 54 -17.08 -5.64 8.88
CA GLU A 54 -17.06 -6.84 9.72
C GLU A 54 -17.09 -8.11 8.85
N GLU A 55 -16.14 -9.02 9.07
CA GLU A 55 -16.10 -10.31 8.40
C GLU A 55 -17.18 -11.25 8.93
N ALA A 56 -17.84 -11.98 8.03
CA ALA A 56 -18.88 -12.92 8.41
C ALA A 56 -18.28 -14.10 9.21
N ASN A 57 -18.80 -14.36 10.42
CA ASN A 57 -18.34 -15.44 11.28
C ASN A 57 -19.46 -16.46 11.64
N PRO A 58 -20.11 -17.12 10.65
CA PRO A 58 -21.19 -18.07 10.94
C PRO A 58 -20.73 -19.27 11.76
N GLU A 59 -19.46 -19.66 11.61
CA GLU A 59 -18.83 -20.78 12.31
C GLU A 59 -18.31 -20.41 13.70
N LYS A 60 -18.41 -19.13 14.12
CA LYS A 60 -17.96 -18.63 15.42
C LYS A 60 -16.49 -18.96 15.71
N LEU A 61 -15.65 -18.80 14.69
CA LEU A 61 -14.22 -18.98 14.80
C LEU A 61 -13.63 -17.86 15.66
N PRO A 62 -12.94 -18.18 16.77
CA PRO A 62 -12.39 -17.15 17.67
C PRO A 62 -11.42 -16.19 16.98
N PHE A 63 -10.75 -16.63 15.92
CA PHE A 63 -9.83 -15.80 15.16
C PHE A 63 -10.55 -14.69 14.40
N ILE A 64 -11.70 -14.99 13.78
CA ILE A 64 -12.50 -13.98 13.07
C ILE A 64 -13.07 -12.96 14.06
N ASP A 65 -13.44 -13.39 15.27
CA ASP A 65 -13.83 -12.46 16.33
C ASP A 65 -12.67 -11.51 16.70
N LYS A 66 -11.42 -12.00 16.75
CA LYS A 66 -10.25 -11.13 16.98
C LYS A 66 -10.08 -10.12 15.84
N VAL A 67 -10.16 -10.57 14.59
CA VAL A 67 -10.08 -9.71 13.40
C VAL A 67 -11.14 -8.61 13.45
N ASN A 68 -12.40 -8.97 13.70
CA ASN A 68 -13.52 -8.02 13.78
C ASN A 68 -13.42 -7.05 14.97
N ASN A 69 -12.73 -7.43 16.05
CA ASN A 69 -12.49 -6.58 17.22
C ASN A 69 -11.14 -5.84 17.18
N THR A 70 -10.42 -5.89 16.06
CA THR A 70 -9.17 -5.14 15.90
C THR A 70 -9.46 -3.64 16.02
N PRO A 71 -8.74 -2.89 16.87
CA PRO A 71 -8.88 -1.44 16.93
C PRO A 71 -8.68 -0.82 15.54
N ALA A 72 -9.53 0.15 15.21
CA ALA A 72 -9.45 0.79 13.92
C ALA A 72 -8.10 1.48 13.71
N PHE A 73 -7.58 1.38 12.50
CA PHE A 73 -6.32 1.98 12.08
C PHE A 73 -6.43 2.50 10.64
N HIS A 74 -5.55 3.42 10.29
CA HIS A 74 -5.48 4.03 8.98
C HIS A 74 -4.25 3.57 8.22
N VAL A 75 -4.45 3.28 6.94
CA VAL A 75 -3.40 3.19 5.93
C VAL A 75 -3.42 4.48 5.15
N LYS A 76 -2.31 5.23 5.17
CA LYS A 76 -2.11 6.34 4.24
C LYS A 76 -1.21 5.87 3.11
N VAL A 77 -1.63 6.13 1.87
CA VAL A 77 -0.91 5.68 0.68
C VAL A 77 -1.09 6.69 -0.46
N ASN A 78 -0.02 6.94 -1.22
CA ASN A 78 -0.10 7.72 -2.45
C ASN A 78 -0.31 6.76 -3.61
N LEU A 79 -1.51 6.76 -4.17
CA LEU A 79 -1.83 5.99 -5.37
C LEU A 79 -1.61 6.85 -6.63
N PRO A 80 -1.25 6.26 -7.78
CA PRO A 80 -1.26 6.95 -9.05
C PRO A 80 -2.62 7.62 -9.34
N GLU A 81 -2.64 8.77 -10.04
CA GLU A 81 -3.84 9.62 -10.23
C GLU A 81 -5.09 8.88 -10.75
N ASN A 82 -4.91 7.81 -11.54
CA ASN A 82 -6.02 7.05 -12.12
C ASN A 82 -6.45 5.86 -11.28
N TRP A 83 -5.84 5.68 -10.11
CA TRP A 83 -6.12 4.57 -9.21
C TRP A 83 -7.08 4.99 -8.10
N GLY A 84 -7.93 4.07 -7.68
CA GLY A 84 -8.85 4.28 -6.57
C GLY A 84 -9.11 3.00 -5.80
N VAL A 85 -9.47 3.15 -4.53
CA VAL A 85 -9.89 2.05 -3.66
C VAL A 85 -11.40 2.10 -3.50
N GLU A 86 -12.07 1.00 -3.82
CA GLU A 86 -13.50 0.87 -3.61
C GLU A 86 -13.78 -0.01 -2.40
N ASN A 87 -14.73 0.41 -1.56
CA ASN A 87 -15.23 -0.40 -0.43
C ASN A 87 -16.13 -1.54 -0.94
N ARG A 88 -15.52 -2.47 -1.68
CA ARG A 88 -16.13 -3.65 -2.24
C ARG A 88 -15.08 -4.76 -2.26
N LYS A 89 -15.44 -5.92 -1.71
CA LYS A 89 -14.64 -7.13 -1.85
C LYS A 89 -14.49 -7.50 -3.33
N PRO A 90 -13.29 -7.86 -3.82
CA PRO A 90 -13.10 -8.30 -5.20
C PRO A 90 -14.02 -9.49 -5.52
N ASP A 91 -14.81 -9.36 -6.59
CA ASP A 91 -15.74 -10.40 -7.07
C ASP A 91 -15.25 -10.94 -8.41
N VAL A 92 -14.15 -11.70 -8.35
CA VAL A 92 -13.53 -12.36 -9.51
C VAL A 92 -13.14 -13.79 -9.17
N GLU A 93 -13.30 -14.69 -10.13
CA GLU A 93 -13.05 -16.13 -9.95
C GLU A 93 -11.58 -16.44 -9.62
N ASN A 94 -10.66 -15.74 -10.30
CA ASN A 94 -9.21 -15.96 -10.20
C ASN A 94 -8.52 -14.83 -9.44
N LEU A 95 -9.00 -14.52 -8.23
CA LEU A 95 -8.34 -13.55 -7.36
C LEU A 95 -6.97 -14.08 -6.92
N VAL A 96 -5.96 -13.20 -6.90
CA VAL A 96 -4.63 -13.55 -6.37
C VAL A 96 -4.77 -13.96 -4.91
N PRO A 97 -4.39 -15.18 -4.52
CA PRO A 97 -4.61 -15.67 -3.17
C PRO A 97 -3.70 -14.98 -2.16
N GLY A 98 -4.25 -14.80 -0.96
CA GLY A 98 -3.59 -14.21 0.19
C GLY A 98 -4.39 -14.51 1.46
N ASP A 99 -3.78 -14.25 2.62
CA ASP A 99 -4.40 -14.45 3.93
C ASP A 99 -4.79 -13.09 4.52
N PHE A 100 -5.82 -12.47 3.94
CA PHE A 100 -6.27 -11.11 4.29
C PHE A 100 -7.77 -11.04 4.53
N TYR A 101 -8.15 -10.12 5.41
CA TYR A 101 -9.49 -9.79 5.82
C TYR A 101 -9.84 -8.35 5.47
N SER A 102 -11.13 -8.08 5.44
CA SER A 102 -11.73 -6.79 5.16
C SER A 102 -11.30 -6.20 3.81
N MET A 103 -11.11 -7.06 2.81
CA MET A 103 -10.52 -6.71 1.52
C MET A 103 -11.33 -5.67 0.75
N LEU A 104 -10.62 -4.69 0.19
CA LEU A 104 -11.11 -3.66 -0.69
C LEU A 104 -10.49 -3.79 -2.08
N SER A 105 -11.25 -3.49 -3.12
CA SER A 105 -10.79 -3.57 -4.51
C SER A 105 -10.01 -2.33 -4.91
N ILE A 106 -8.95 -2.51 -5.69
CA ILE A 106 -8.16 -1.42 -6.29
C ILE A 106 -8.44 -1.40 -7.79
N TYR A 107 -8.85 -0.24 -8.29
CA TYR A 107 -9.14 -0.04 -9.70
C TYR A 107 -8.19 0.97 -10.33
N GLU A 108 -7.81 0.76 -11.58
CA GLU A 108 -7.34 1.80 -12.48
C GLU A 108 -8.49 2.15 -13.43
N LYS A 109 -9.07 3.34 -13.26
CA LYS A 109 -10.36 3.72 -13.91
C LYS A 109 -11.43 2.66 -13.61
N ASP A 110 -11.88 1.94 -14.63
CA ASP A 110 -12.90 0.88 -14.52
C ASP A 110 -12.30 -0.54 -14.50
N THR A 111 -10.98 -0.68 -14.47
CA THR A 111 -10.29 -1.99 -14.51
C THR A 111 -9.83 -2.39 -13.13
N LEU A 112 -10.27 -3.56 -12.64
CA LEU A 112 -9.75 -4.13 -11.40
C LEU A 112 -8.28 -4.48 -11.58
N ILE A 113 -7.40 -3.81 -10.82
CA ILE A 113 -5.96 -4.03 -10.90
C ILE A 113 -5.40 -4.75 -9.67
N GLY A 114 -6.17 -4.88 -8.59
CA GLY A 114 -5.72 -5.53 -7.38
C GLY A 114 -6.70 -5.42 -6.22
N TYR A 115 -6.22 -5.73 -5.03
CA TYR A 115 -6.94 -5.51 -3.79
C TYR A 115 -5.98 -5.11 -2.67
N ILE A 116 -6.53 -4.56 -1.60
CA ILE A 116 -5.85 -4.34 -0.33
C ILE A 116 -6.67 -4.95 0.80
N GLY A 117 -6.03 -5.63 1.74
CA GLY A 117 -6.67 -6.12 2.96
C GLY A 117 -5.68 -6.12 4.12
N PHE A 118 -6.15 -6.52 5.30
CA PHE A 118 -5.31 -6.61 6.49
C PHE A 118 -5.44 -7.95 7.20
N ASN A 119 -4.47 -8.25 8.05
CA ASN A 119 -4.54 -9.35 8.99
C ASN A 119 -3.82 -8.95 10.29
N ILE A 120 -4.00 -9.73 11.33
CA ILE A 120 -3.41 -9.51 12.66
C ILE A 120 -2.28 -10.50 12.91
N PHE A 121 -1.32 -10.10 13.73
CA PHE A 121 -0.25 -11.00 14.16
C PHE A 121 0.15 -10.70 15.60
N ASP A 122 0.73 -11.69 16.28
CA ASP A 122 1.37 -11.48 17.58
C ASP A 122 2.86 -11.21 17.33
N PRO A 123 3.40 -10.03 17.70
CA PRO A 123 4.80 -9.71 17.51
C PRO A 123 5.73 -10.75 18.15
N TYR A 124 6.72 -11.21 17.40
CA TYR A 124 7.76 -12.10 17.93
C TYR A 124 8.68 -11.32 18.86
N GLU A 125 8.93 -11.86 20.06
CA GLU A 125 9.69 -11.17 21.12
C GLU A 125 11.12 -11.68 21.29
N ASP A 126 11.44 -12.89 20.81
CA ASP A 126 12.81 -13.41 20.94
C ASP A 126 13.77 -12.71 19.96
N PRO A 127 15.07 -12.63 20.28
CA PRO A 127 16.05 -11.99 19.43
C PRO A 127 16.17 -12.67 18.06
N ILE A 128 15.91 -11.92 16.99
CA ILE A 128 16.18 -12.31 15.60
C ILE A 128 16.80 -11.14 14.85
N PRO A 129 17.58 -11.40 13.78
CA PRO A 129 18.05 -10.35 12.91
C PRO A 129 16.87 -9.56 12.34
N GLU A 130 16.98 -8.24 12.33
CA GLU A 130 15.90 -7.33 11.90
C GLU A 130 15.46 -7.64 10.47
N GLU A 131 16.42 -7.92 9.59
CA GLU A 131 16.18 -8.30 8.19
C GLU A 131 15.44 -9.63 8.03
N GLN A 132 15.26 -10.41 9.11
CA GLN A 132 14.50 -11.66 9.11
C GLN A 132 13.17 -11.54 9.86
N TYR A 133 12.87 -10.38 10.45
CA TYR A 133 11.67 -10.21 11.27
C TYR A 133 10.37 -10.44 10.49
N TYR A 134 10.32 -9.97 9.23
CA TYR A 134 9.20 -10.17 8.32
C TYR A 134 8.77 -11.65 8.20
N GLN A 135 9.72 -12.58 8.36
CA GLN A 135 9.45 -14.02 8.28
C GLN A 135 8.56 -14.52 9.42
N THR A 136 8.60 -13.85 10.58
CA THR A 136 7.70 -14.14 11.71
C THR A 136 6.33 -13.49 11.57
N VAL A 137 6.23 -12.42 10.78
CA VAL A 137 4.98 -11.69 10.53
C VAL A 137 4.16 -12.38 9.45
N TYR A 138 4.82 -12.93 8.42
CA TYR A 138 4.17 -13.47 7.23
C TYR A 138 4.25 -15.01 7.07
N PRO A 139 4.18 -15.85 8.12
CA PRO A 139 4.32 -17.29 7.95
C PRO A 139 3.22 -17.88 7.06
N GLY A 140 1.97 -17.39 7.18
CA GLY A 140 0.85 -17.83 6.34
C GLY A 140 1.02 -17.50 4.86
N LEU A 141 1.72 -16.40 4.54
CA LEU A 141 1.97 -15.99 3.16
C LEU A 141 3.19 -16.66 2.54
N ARG A 142 4.14 -17.12 3.36
CA ARG A 142 5.42 -17.70 2.92
C ARG A 142 5.47 -19.22 2.93
N LEU A 143 4.54 -19.90 3.59
CA LEU A 143 4.58 -21.35 3.79
C LEU A 143 3.39 -22.09 3.19
N SER A 144 2.53 -21.40 2.43
CA SER A 144 1.36 -22.00 1.78
C SER A 144 1.79 -22.90 0.62
N SER A 145 1.15 -24.05 0.44
CA SER A 145 1.48 -24.96 -0.67
C SER A 145 0.89 -24.55 -2.02
N VAL A 146 -0.01 -23.56 -2.02
CA VAL A 146 -0.77 -23.13 -3.21
C VAL A 146 -0.43 -21.70 -3.65
N PHE A 147 0.25 -20.94 -2.81
CA PHE A 147 0.80 -19.62 -3.13
C PHE A 147 1.97 -19.27 -2.21
N HIS A 148 2.86 -18.39 -2.66
CA HIS A 148 3.98 -17.88 -1.88
C HIS A 148 4.20 -16.40 -2.19
N TRP A 149 4.30 -15.58 -1.15
CA TRP A 149 4.71 -14.17 -1.24
C TRP A 149 6.21 -14.08 -0.85
N ASP A 150 7.08 -14.45 -1.78
CA ASP A 150 8.54 -14.46 -1.63
C ASP A 150 9.19 -14.56 -3.03
N PRO A 151 10.36 -13.94 -3.30
CA PRO A 151 11.18 -13.14 -2.39
C PRO A 151 10.52 -11.84 -1.93
N TYR A 152 10.79 -11.46 -0.69
CA TYR A 152 10.43 -10.17 -0.09
C TYR A 152 11.63 -9.24 0.02
N GLU A 153 11.44 -7.97 -0.35
CA GLU A 153 12.44 -6.91 -0.29
C GLU A 153 11.88 -5.68 0.44
N ALA A 154 12.50 -5.32 1.57
CA ALA A 154 12.13 -4.13 2.33
C ALA A 154 12.49 -2.85 1.57
N VAL A 155 11.52 -1.93 1.44
CA VAL A 155 11.72 -0.62 0.79
C VAL A 155 11.66 0.54 1.77
N LYS A 156 11.08 0.31 2.96
CA LYS A 156 10.94 1.31 4.01
C LYS A 156 10.83 0.64 5.37
N THR A 157 11.67 1.07 6.31
CA THR A 157 11.70 0.54 7.67
C THR A 157 11.67 1.69 8.67
N THR A 158 10.95 1.51 9.77
CA THR A 158 10.93 2.37 10.95
C THR A 158 11.14 1.49 12.19
N ASP A 159 11.17 2.10 13.37
CA ASP A 159 11.33 1.36 14.64
C ASP A 159 10.21 0.31 14.86
N THR A 160 9.00 0.58 14.37
CA THR A 160 7.80 -0.25 14.61
C THR A 160 7.29 -0.95 13.36
N ALA A 161 7.60 -0.44 12.18
CA ALA A 161 6.99 -0.86 10.92
C ALA A 161 8.02 -1.18 9.84
N GLU A 162 7.63 -2.05 8.93
CA GLU A 162 8.38 -2.30 7.70
C GLU A 162 7.39 -2.46 6.55
N THR A 163 7.73 -1.88 5.41
CA THR A 163 7.04 -2.04 4.15
C THR A 163 8.01 -2.60 3.12
N GLY A 164 7.56 -3.56 2.35
CA GLY A 164 8.33 -4.17 1.28
C GLY A 164 7.49 -4.70 0.14
N ILE A 165 8.18 -5.12 -0.90
CA ILE A 165 7.61 -5.73 -2.09
C ILE A 165 7.81 -7.24 -2.01
N ALA A 166 6.81 -8.01 -2.38
CA ALA A 166 6.93 -9.45 -2.56
C ALA A 166 6.59 -9.85 -3.99
N ASP A 167 7.37 -10.76 -4.57
CA ASP A 167 6.89 -11.52 -5.71
C ASP A 167 5.85 -12.53 -5.21
N ILE A 168 4.77 -12.69 -5.97
CA ILE A 168 3.69 -13.62 -5.65
C ILE A 168 3.66 -14.69 -6.72
N TRP A 169 3.97 -15.92 -6.33
CA TRP A 169 3.67 -17.10 -7.12
C TRP A 169 2.40 -17.76 -6.58
N TYR A 170 1.52 -18.24 -7.46
CA TYR A 170 0.33 -18.97 -7.05
C TYR A 170 -0.19 -19.93 -8.11
N LEU A 171 -0.90 -20.96 -7.66
CA LEU A 171 -1.69 -21.85 -8.51
C LEU A 171 -3.00 -21.15 -8.89
N GLU A 172 -3.40 -21.23 -10.16
CA GLU A 172 -4.62 -20.59 -10.64
C GLU A 172 -5.86 -21.14 -9.90
N PRO A 173 -6.57 -20.32 -9.09
CA PRO A 173 -7.57 -20.83 -8.16
C PRO A 173 -8.71 -21.61 -8.84
N GLY A 174 -9.20 -21.11 -9.98
CA GLY A 174 -10.25 -21.78 -10.77
C GLY A 174 -9.83 -23.11 -11.42
N GLU A 175 -8.55 -23.48 -11.37
CA GLU A 175 -8.01 -24.72 -11.94
C GLU A 175 -7.67 -25.78 -10.89
N ILE A 176 -7.59 -25.43 -9.60
CA ILE A 176 -7.19 -26.35 -8.53
C ILE A 176 -8.12 -27.56 -8.46
N ASP A 177 -9.44 -27.32 -8.39
CA ASP A 177 -10.44 -28.39 -8.27
C ASP A 177 -10.55 -29.27 -9.52
N LYS A 178 -10.01 -28.79 -10.66
CA LYS A 178 -9.96 -29.54 -11.93
C LYS A 178 -8.79 -30.54 -11.97
N HIS A 179 -7.86 -30.47 -11.02
CA HIS A 179 -6.65 -31.30 -10.95
C HIS A 179 -6.52 -32.03 -9.60
N PRO A 180 -7.52 -32.82 -9.17
CA PRO A 180 -7.50 -33.47 -7.86
C PRO A 180 -6.34 -34.46 -7.74
N GLY A 181 -5.46 -34.23 -6.77
CA GLY A 181 -4.28 -35.07 -6.52
C GLY A 181 -3.12 -34.86 -7.50
N ALA A 182 -3.24 -33.87 -8.40
CA ALA A 182 -2.24 -33.55 -9.43
C ALA A 182 -1.87 -32.06 -9.39
N MET A 183 -1.53 -31.54 -8.21
CA MET A 183 -1.23 -30.10 -8.00
C MET A 183 -0.10 -29.57 -8.89
N ALA A 184 0.83 -30.43 -9.31
CA ALA A 184 1.91 -30.08 -10.21
C ALA A 184 1.43 -29.72 -11.64
N ASP A 185 0.24 -30.17 -12.02
CA ASP A 185 -0.35 -29.91 -13.34
C ASP A 185 -1.24 -28.65 -13.34
N VAL A 186 -1.50 -28.05 -12.17
CA VAL A 186 -2.27 -26.81 -12.07
C VAL A 186 -1.45 -25.66 -12.65
N PRO A 187 -2.03 -24.85 -13.57
CA PRO A 187 -1.36 -23.67 -14.10
C PRO A 187 -0.87 -22.73 -12.99
N GLN A 188 0.33 -22.22 -13.18
CA GLN A 188 0.98 -21.31 -12.25
C GLN A 188 0.94 -19.89 -12.81
N GLN A 189 0.80 -18.93 -11.91
CA GLN A 189 0.79 -17.51 -12.21
C GLN A 189 1.80 -16.79 -11.31
N GLU A 190 2.32 -15.68 -11.82
CA GLU A 190 3.23 -14.80 -11.10
C GLU A 190 2.74 -13.36 -11.18
N THR A 191 2.89 -12.63 -10.08
CA THR A 191 2.57 -11.20 -9.99
C THR A 191 3.36 -10.58 -8.84
N ILE A 192 3.05 -9.33 -8.50
CA ILE A 192 3.70 -8.56 -7.45
C ILE A 192 2.69 -8.13 -6.39
N GLY A 193 3.17 -8.02 -5.16
CA GLY A 193 2.42 -7.47 -4.04
C GLY A 193 3.26 -6.57 -3.16
N ILE A 194 2.56 -5.86 -2.28
CA ILE A 194 3.15 -5.00 -1.25
C ILE A 194 2.70 -5.56 0.10
N LEU A 195 3.62 -5.64 1.05
CA LEU A 195 3.31 -5.99 2.43
C LEU A 195 3.80 -4.89 3.35
N SER A 196 3.00 -4.55 4.36
CA SER A 196 3.42 -3.60 5.40
C SER A 196 2.91 -4.03 6.75
N TYR A 197 3.78 -4.15 7.75
CA TYR A 197 3.39 -4.42 9.13
C TYR A 197 3.65 -3.24 10.05
N ASP A 198 2.96 -3.19 11.18
CA ASP A 198 3.35 -2.40 12.34
C ASP A 198 3.21 -3.22 13.64
N LYS A 199 4.31 -3.29 14.40
CA LYS A 199 4.44 -4.08 15.64
C LYS A 199 3.61 -3.53 16.81
N GLU A 200 3.39 -2.22 16.87
CA GLU A 200 2.58 -1.61 17.93
C GLU A 200 1.10 -1.79 17.65
N LEU A 201 0.70 -1.64 16.39
CA LEU A 201 -0.68 -1.89 15.95
C LEU A 201 -1.02 -3.39 15.91
N LYS A 202 -0.02 -4.27 15.82
CA LYS A 202 -0.17 -5.73 15.72
C LYS A 202 -0.97 -6.18 14.48
N VAL A 203 -0.81 -5.42 13.40
CA VAL A 203 -1.46 -5.65 12.11
C VAL A 203 -0.45 -5.64 10.98
N PHE A 204 -0.78 -6.33 9.90
CA PHE A 204 -0.17 -6.10 8.61
C PHE A 204 -1.23 -5.92 7.53
N ILE A 205 -0.90 -5.15 6.51
CA ILE A 205 -1.66 -5.04 5.28
C ILE A 205 -0.94 -5.74 4.15
N GLY A 206 -1.71 -6.16 3.16
CA GLY A 206 -1.19 -6.61 1.89
C GLY A 206 -1.96 -6.02 0.73
N MET A 207 -1.23 -5.64 -0.31
CA MET A 207 -1.78 -5.30 -1.61
C MET A 207 -1.35 -6.37 -2.60
N ALA A 208 -2.28 -7.03 -3.26
CA ALA A 208 -1.96 -7.94 -4.35
C ALA A 208 -2.44 -7.35 -5.67
N PHE A 209 -1.57 -7.31 -6.68
CA PHE A 209 -1.93 -6.83 -8.01
C PHE A 209 -2.23 -7.98 -8.94
N MET A 210 -3.21 -7.80 -9.83
CA MET A 210 -3.53 -8.78 -10.86
C MET A 210 -2.33 -8.94 -11.83
N PRO A 211 -2.10 -10.13 -12.42
CA PRO A 211 -0.96 -10.33 -13.31
C PRO A 211 -0.91 -9.32 -14.45
N GLY A 212 0.24 -8.65 -14.60
CA GLY A 212 0.51 -7.72 -15.70
C GLY A 212 -0.20 -6.37 -15.62
N THR A 213 -0.89 -6.03 -14.53
CA THR A 213 -1.55 -4.71 -14.37
C THR A 213 -0.63 -3.65 -13.78
N VAL A 214 0.36 -4.05 -12.97
CA VAL A 214 1.25 -3.14 -12.24
C VAL A 214 2.70 -3.55 -12.44
N SER A 215 3.55 -2.58 -12.79
CA SER A 215 5.00 -2.79 -12.84
C SER A 215 5.63 -2.77 -11.45
N ARG A 216 6.81 -3.37 -11.31
CA ARG A 216 7.56 -3.37 -10.05
C ARG A 216 7.91 -1.95 -9.60
N GLU A 217 8.30 -1.08 -10.53
CA GLU A 217 8.62 0.31 -10.22
C GLU A 217 7.41 1.08 -9.69
N GLN A 218 6.21 0.83 -10.24
CA GLN A 218 4.96 1.40 -9.73
C GLN A 218 4.64 0.87 -8.33
N ALA A 219 4.77 -0.44 -8.11
CA ALA A 219 4.53 -1.06 -6.80
C ALA A 219 5.50 -0.51 -5.73
N GLU A 220 6.78 -0.36 -6.06
CA GLU A 220 7.79 0.23 -5.18
C GLU A 220 7.48 1.68 -4.82
N ALA A 221 7.06 2.50 -5.80
CA ALA A 221 6.65 3.88 -5.54
C ALA A 221 5.45 3.97 -4.58
N VAL A 222 4.45 3.10 -4.77
CA VAL A 222 3.31 2.99 -3.85
C VAL A 222 3.79 2.55 -2.47
N ALA A 223 4.60 1.49 -2.38
CA ALA A 223 5.10 0.93 -1.12
C ALA A 223 5.90 1.95 -0.29
N GLN A 224 6.74 2.77 -0.90
CA GLN A 224 7.49 3.84 -0.20
C GLN A 224 6.57 4.87 0.47
N SER A 225 5.36 5.08 -0.08
CA SER A 225 4.40 6.04 0.46
C SER A 225 3.58 5.51 1.64
N ILE A 226 3.51 4.18 1.83
CA ILE A 226 2.64 3.56 2.83
C ILE A 226 3.05 3.98 4.24
N SER A 227 2.06 4.30 5.06
CA SER A 227 2.21 4.44 6.50
C SER A 227 0.97 3.95 7.23
N LEU A 228 1.18 3.34 8.39
CA LEU A 228 0.13 2.83 9.26
C LEU A 228 0.05 3.70 10.51
N SER A 229 -1.16 3.97 11.00
CA SER A 229 -1.37 4.72 12.24
C SER A 229 -2.67 4.32 12.90
N ALA A 230 -2.72 4.27 14.23
CA ALA A 230 -3.98 4.07 14.96
C ALA A 230 -5.00 5.17 14.61
N GLU A 231 -6.29 4.82 14.61
CA GLU A 231 -7.35 5.83 14.60
C GLU A 231 -7.31 6.58 15.93
N THR A 232 -6.88 7.84 15.90
CA THR A 232 -6.92 8.69 17.09
C THR A 232 -8.37 9.04 17.38
N GLY A 233 -8.97 8.35 18.35
CA GLY A 233 -10.28 8.71 18.86
C GLY A 233 -10.31 10.18 19.24
N THR A 234 -11.29 10.93 18.74
CA THR A 234 -11.58 12.26 19.25
C THR A 234 -11.85 12.10 20.74
N ALA A 235 -10.94 12.59 21.59
CA ALA A 235 -11.09 12.52 23.03
C ALA A 235 -12.47 13.05 23.39
N ALA A 236 -13.31 12.18 23.96
CA ALA A 236 -14.58 12.60 24.54
C ALA A 236 -14.28 13.71 25.54
N ASP A 237 -14.82 14.89 25.25
CA ASP A 237 -14.92 16.02 26.15
C ASP A 237 -15.44 15.48 27.50
N THR A 238 -14.52 15.35 28.46
CA THR A 238 -14.86 15.07 29.85
C THR A 238 -15.39 16.36 30.44
N GLY A 239 -16.59 16.72 29.98
CA GLY A 239 -17.40 17.78 30.52
C GLY A 239 -17.55 17.54 32.02
N THR A 240 -16.78 18.31 32.78
CA THR A 240 -16.80 18.34 34.23
C THR A 240 -18.19 18.77 34.65
N LYS A 241 -19.04 17.81 35.02
CA LYS A 241 -20.37 18.09 35.56
C LYS A 241 -20.21 18.58 36.99
N SER A 242 -19.95 19.88 37.11
CA SER A 242 -20.18 20.64 38.33
C SER A 242 -21.68 20.73 38.58
N THR A 243 -22.18 20.02 39.59
CA THR A 243 -23.49 20.30 40.17
C THR A 243 -23.38 20.39 41.67
N LEU A 244 -23.62 21.62 42.14
CA LEU A 244 -23.76 22.06 43.51
C LEU A 244 -24.79 21.24 44.29
N HIS A 245 -24.51 21.03 45.57
CA HIS A 245 -25.50 20.66 46.59
C HIS A 245 -26.40 21.86 46.90
N PRO A 246 -27.72 21.68 47.11
CA PRO A 246 -28.50 22.59 47.90
C PRO A 246 -28.53 22.15 49.38
N ALA A 247 -28.65 23.16 50.23
CA ALA A 247 -28.78 23.09 51.69
C ALA A 247 -30.16 22.62 52.15
#